data_AF-A0A0D2FCZ4-F1
#
_entry.id   AF-A0A0D2FCZ4-F1
#
_cell.length_a   1.000
_cell.length_b   1.000
_cell.length_c   1.000
_cell.angle_alpha   90.00
_cell.angle_beta   90.00
_cell.angle_gamma   90.00
#
_symmetry.space_group_name_H-M   'P 1'
#
loop_
_entity.id
_entity.type
_entity.pdbx_description
1 polymer ?
#
loop_
_entity_poly.entity_id
_entity_poly.type
_entity_poly.pdbx_seq_one_letter_code
_entity_poly.pdbx_strand_id
1 'polypeptide(L)'
;MARASGKRGTKPAASSSNAPKPSASTPSGPPTPFQYAPPSLRPFLSTLPTDHIYLVHLDRTPPSLKKRVFAVPVLLNLLIVIGLCVRVYYAAPVYLEQIITIFGYDTAYKVDTAAAGLGELMNAVASRTLLLMIDYAIFGLIGSWPKGFLFGSKLSRFASPMQWRRRLGFRDTEILVRRGRKWDTPLLVGENPDQVKTWKVDEELTIKVKVDPAMRPAYLAKTGYLLLDQDWDLDFKAMLDAHRLVEKGSIQLKDLENLVLVYYQKQWLIWKVHETPDSTVQDAQEDSAVENFRRSLVDLGAEDVFFRWIEIVQFETSQPGGFTPGRQAEAIRELKRRLEKKGVDFARFWEEIGGQTGLPGFDVQHRD
;
A
#
# COMPACT_ATOMS: atom_id res chain seq x y z
N MET A 1 4.77 93.87 6.08
CA MET A 1 4.48 92.87 7.12
C MET A 1 3.12 92.28 6.78
N ALA A 2 3.06 91.03 6.28
CA ALA A 2 2.65 89.81 7.01
C ALA A 2 1.19 89.87 7.49
N ARG A 3 0.29 88.89 7.31
CA ARG A 3 0.24 87.60 6.60
C ARG A 3 -1.26 87.23 6.53
N ALA A 4 -1.67 86.61 5.43
CA ALA A 4 -3.01 86.10 5.17
C ALA A 4 -3.24 84.70 5.78
N SER A 5 -4.51 84.33 6.03
CA SER A 5 -4.98 82.94 5.92
C SER A 5 -6.51 82.89 5.69
N GLY A 6 -6.89 82.41 4.50
CA GLY A 6 -8.28 82.15 4.09
C GLY A 6 -8.39 80.74 3.52
N LYS A 7 -9.35 79.98 4.03
CA LYS A 7 -9.65 78.56 3.80
C LYS A 7 -9.86 78.20 2.31
N ARG A 8 -9.27 77.08 1.88
CA ARG A 8 -9.42 76.47 0.55
C ARG A 8 -10.35 75.25 0.64
N GLY A 9 -11.36 75.19 -0.22
CA GLY A 9 -12.29 74.04 -0.35
C GLY A 9 -11.70 72.91 -1.21
N THR A 10 -12.09 71.68 -0.90
CA THR A 10 -11.69 70.44 -1.58
C THR A 10 -12.87 69.83 -2.34
N LYS A 11 -12.64 69.50 -3.62
CA LYS A 11 -13.49 68.68 -4.49
C LYS A 11 -13.42 67.19 -4.08
N PRO A 12 -14.50 66.40 -4.19
CA PRO A 12 -14.43 64.95 -4.05
C PRO A 12 -14.01 64.27 -5.37
N ALA A 13 -13.12 63.29 -5.27
CA ALA A 13 -12.65 62.44 -6.36
C ALA A 13 -13.49 61.14 -6.45
N ALA A 14 -13.69 60.67 -7.67
CA ALA A 14 -14.49 59.49 -8.03
C ALA A 14 -13.87 58.17 -7.53
N SER A 15 -14.69 57.31 -6.94
CA SER A 15 -14.33 55.94 -6.53
C SER A 15 -14.53 54.96 -7.68
N SER A 16 -13.47 54.28 -8.11
CA SER A 16 -13.50 53.15 -9.03
C SER A 16 -14.02 51.89 -8.34
N SER A 17 -15.15 51.36 -8.81
CA SER A 17 -15.75 50.12 -8.36
C SER A 17 -15.04 48.91 -8.98
N ASN A 18 -14.16 48.26 -8.24
CA ASN A 18 -13.65 46.94 -8.58
C ASN A 18 -14.67 45.88 -8.12
N ALA A 19 -15.43 45.32 -9.06
CA ALA A 19 -16.23 44.14 -8.84
C ALA A 19 -15.32 42.91 -8.65
N PRO A 20 -15.46 42.11 -7.58
CA PRO A 20 -14.65 40.92 -7.41
C PRO A 20 -15.10 39.82 -8.39
N LYS A 21 -14.13 39.31 -9.14
CA LYS A 21 -14.22 38.09 -9.96
C LYS A 21 -14.74 36.93 -9.09
N PRO A 22 -15.74 36.14 -9.54
CA PRO A 22 -16.19 34.98 -8.78
C PRO A 22 -15.05 33.95 -8.71
N SER A 23 -14.59 33.67 -7.50
CA SER A 23 -13.64 32.60 -7.22
C SER A 23 -14.27 31.26 -7.54
N ALA A 24 -13.58 30.49 -8.37
CA ALA A 24 -13.90 29.10 -8.68
C ALA A 24 -14.10 28.32 -7.37
N SER A 25 -15.22 27.61 -7.27
CA SER A 25 -15.57 26.75 -6.15
C SER A 25 -14.58 25.59 -6.04
N THR A 26 -13.75 25.61 -5.00
CA THR A 26 -13.01 24.44 -4.53
C THR A 26 -14.02 23.37 -4.10
N PRO A 27 -13.92 22.10 -4.52
CA PRO A 27 -14.77 21.05 -3.98
C PRO A 27 -14.45 20.89 -2.48
N SER A 28 -15.40 21.16 -1.60
CA SER A 28 -15.21 21.26 -0.14
C SER A 28 -15.34 19.93 0.61
N GLY A 29 -15.43 18.81 -0.11
CA GLY A 29 -15.59 17.46 0.44
C GLY A 29 -14.34 16.58 0.28
N PRO A 30 -14.25 15.46 1.04
CA PRO A 30 -13.22 14.45 0.78
C PRO A 30 -13.36 13.89 -0.64
N PRO A 31 -12.27 13.45 -1.28
CA PRO A 31 -12.34 12.81 -2.59
C PRO A 31 -13.21 11.53 -2.49
N THR A 32 -14.12 11.33 -3.44
CA THR A 32 -14.89 10.08 -3.55
C THR A 32 -13.91 8.90 -3.74
N PRO A 33 -14.11 7.71 -3.15
CA PRO A 33 -15.21 7.23 -2.30
C PRO A 33 -15.00 7.47 -0.80
N PHE A 34 -14.06 8.34 -0.42
CA PHE A 34 -13.70 8.56 0.96
C PHE A 34 -14.68 9.48 1.70
N GLN A 35 -14.78 9.26 3.01
CA GLN A 35 -15.55 10.07 3.94
C GLN A 35 -14.67 10.43 5.14
N TYR A 36 -14.99 11.50 5.85
CA TYR A 36 -14.26 11.82 7.08
C TYR A 36 -14.49 10.74 8.15
N ALA A 37 -13.43 10.40 8.87
CA ALA A 37 -13.52 9.38 9.91
C ALA A 37 -14.49 9.79 11.04
N PRO A 38 -15.43 8.92 11.45
CA PRO A 38 -16.34 9.20 12.54
C PRO A 38 -15.58 9.31 13.88
N PRO A 39 -16.10 10.09 14.85
CA PRO A 39 -15.47 10.27 16.15
C PRO A 39 -15.23 8.95 16.92
N SER A 40 -16.05 7.93 16.69
CA SER A 40 -15.94 6.61 17.32
C SER A 40 -14.61 5.91 17.00
N LEU A 41 -14.02 6.14 15.83
CA LEU A 41 -12.76 5.51 15.41
C LEU A 41 -11.50 6.25 15.89
N ARG A 42 -11.64 7.47 16.44
CA ARG A 42 -10.51 8.29 16.89
C ARG A 42 -9.54 7.57 17.84
N PRO A 43 -9.99 6.75 18.81
CA PRO A 43 -9.07 6.04 19.69
C PRO A 43 -8.14 5.07 18.93
N PHE A 44 -8.60 4.49 17.82
CA PHE A 44 -7.79 3.59 16.99
C PHE A 44 -6.91 4.38 16.03
N LEU A 45 -7.46 5.39 15.36
CA LEU A 45 -6.73 6.23 14.40
C LEU A 45 -5.53 6.94 15.04
N SER A 46 -5.63 7.31 16.32
CA SER A 46 -4.50 7.90 17.06
C SER A 46 -3.33 6.94 17.32
N THR A 47 -3.52 5.63 17.11
CA THR A 47 -2.47 4.61 17.25
C THR A 47 -1.74 4.32 15.94
N LEU A 48 -2.25 4.82 14.81
CA LEU A 48 -1.73 4.52 13.48
C LEU A 48 -0.74 5.60 13.00
N PRO A 49 0.41 5.20 12.44
CA PRO A 49 1.24 6.09 11.63
C PRO A 49 0.48 6.64 10.43
N THR A 50 0.82 7.85 10.01
CA THR A 50 0.13 8.60 8.94
C THR A 50 0.77 8.41 7.55
N ASP A 51 1.76 7.54 7.42
CA ASP A 51 2.58 7.31 6.23
C ASP A 51 2.14 6.08 5.41
N HIS A 52 1.07 5.42 5.83
CA HIS A 52 0.54 4.22 5.18
C HIS A 52 -0.97 4.24 5.00
N ILE A 53 -1.43 3.50 3.99
CA ILE A 53 -2.84 3.15 3.80
C ILE A 53 -3.11 1.85 4.56
N TYR A 54 -4.20 1.81 5.34
CA TYR A 54 -4.56 0.63 6.12
C TYR A 54 -5.87 0.00 5.64
N LEU A 55 -5.92 -1.33 5.64
CA LEU A 55 -7.12 -2.11 5.40
C LEU A 55 -7.48 -2.86 6.68
N VAL A 56 -8.72 -2.72 7.14
CA VAL A 56 -9.23 -3.38 8.33
C VAL A 56 -10.40 -4.26 7.95
N HIS A 57 -10.37 -5.52 8.39
CA HIS A 57 -11.50 -6.43 8.24
C HIS A 57 -11.52 -7.44 9.39
N LEU A 58 -12.67 -8.12 9.51
CA LEU A 58 -12.89 -9.15 10.52
C LEU A 58 -12.67 -10.54 9.91
N ASP A 59 -11.63 -11.24 10.39
CA ASP A 59 -11.32 -12.61 10.00
C ASP A 59 -12.13 -13.60 10.86
N ARG A 60 -13.13 -14.21 10.21
CA ARG A 60 -14.04 -15.21 10.77
C ARG A 60 -13.63 -16.65 10.44
N THR A 61 -12.43 -16.87 9.92
CA THR A 61 -11.95 -18.23 9.60
C THR A 61 -11.74 -19.05 10.87
N PRO A 62 -11.91 -20.39 10.79
CA PRO A 62 -11.86 -21.24 11.98
C PRO A 62 -10.46 -21.24 12.62
N PRO A 63 -10.36 -21.27 13.96
CA PRO A 63 -9.09 -21.29 14.67
C PRO A 63 -8.15 -22.43 14.27
N SER A 64 -8.69 -23.57 13.83
CA SER A 64 -7.91 -24.71 13.33
C SER A 64 -7.13 -24.37 12.05
N LEU A 65 -7.75 -23.64 11.12
CA LEU A 65 -7.09 -23.16 9.90
C LEU A 65 -6.01 -22.13 10.25
N LYS A 66 -6.34 -21.17 11.11
CA LYS A 66 -5.39 -20.14 11.59
C LYS A 66 -4.12 -20.77 12.20
N LYS A 67 -4.28 -21.82 13.01
CA LYS A 67 -3.16 -22.60 13.60
C LYS A 67 -2.30 -23.28 12.53
N ARG A 68 -2.91 -23.95 11.56
CA ARG A 68 -2.19 -24.64 10.47
C ARG A 68 -1.41 -23.66 9.62
N VAL A 69 -2.02 -22.53 9.25
CA VAL A 69 -1.35 -21.47 8.48
C VAL A 69 -0.19 -20.87 9.28
N PHE A 70 -0.37 -20.62 10.59
CA PHE A 70 0.70 -20.08 11.43
C PHE A 70 1.83 -21.09 11.71
N ALA A 71 1.57 -22.39 11.67
CA ALA A 71 2.60 -23.41 11.85
C ALA A 71 3.68 -23.34 10.76
N VAL A 72 3.33 -22.99 9.52
CA VAL A 72 4.27 -22.88 8.39
C VAL A 72 5.42 -21.90 8.68
N PRO A 73 5.18 -20.62 8.98
CA PRO A 73 6.26 -19.69 9.31
C PRO A 73 6.98 -20.06 10.63
N VAL A 74 6.31 -20.68 11.61
CA VAL A 74 6.97 -21.16 12.84
C VAL A 74 8.02 -22.21 12.51
N LEU A 75 7.65 -23.25 11.75
CA LEU A 75 8.55 -24.33 11.37
C LEU A 75 9.69 -23.84 10.47
N LEU A 76 9.39 -22.95 9.52
CA LEU A 76 10.41 -22.34 8.66
C LEU A 76 11.43 -21.55 9.48
N ASN A 77 10.99 -20.69 10.39
CA ASN A 77 11.90 -19.92 11.23
C ASN A 77 12.69 -20.82 12.20
N LEU A 78 12.10 -21.90 12.69
CA LEU A 78 12.80 -22.88 13.51
C LEU A 78 13.93 -23.57 12.72
N LEU A 79 13.65 -24.02 11.49
CA LEU A 79 14.66 -24.64 10.62
C LEU A 79 15.80 -23.67 10.30
N ILE A 80 15.47 -22.40 10.01
CA ILE A 80 16.48 -21.35 9.79
C ILE A 80 17.34 -21.18 11.04
N VAL A 81 16.74 -21.06 12.23
CA VAL A 81 17.49 -20.91 13.49
C VAL A 81 18.41 -22.10 13.72
N ILE A 82 17.95 -23.33 13.50
CA ILE A 82 18.78 -24.54 13.60
C ILE A 82 19.95 -24.46 12.62
N GLY A 83 19.70 -24.11 11.36
CA GLY A 83 20.74 -23.95 10.35
C GLY A 83 21.78 -22.89 10.73
N LEU A 84 21.33 -21.75 11.26
CA LEU A 84 22.22 -20.71 11.78
C LEU A 84 23.05 -21.19 12.98
N CYS A 85 22.45 -21.90 13.92
CA CYS A 85 23.17 -22.49 15.06
C CYS A 85 24.22 -23.50 14.62
N VAL A 86 23.87 -24.39 13.68
CA VAL A 86 24.83 -25.34 13.07
C VAL A 86 25.97 -24.58 12.39
N ARG A 87 25.65 -23.51 11.65
CA ARG A 87 26.67 -22.68 11.01
C ARG A 87 27.60 -22.02 12.03
N VAL A 88 27.06 -21.46 13.12
CA VAL A 88 27.88 -20.91 14.23
C VAL A 88 28.77 -22.00 14.82
N TYR A 89 28.25 -23.20 15.07
CA TYR A 89 29.02 -24.30 15.65
C TYR A 89 30.26 -24.67 14.82
N TYR A 90 30.13 -24.72 13.50
CA TYR A 90 31.26 -25.03 12.61
C TYR A 90 32.15 -23.82 12.28
N ALA A 91 31.59 -22.62 12.22
CA ALA A 91 32.35 -21.42 11.86
C ALA A 91 33.09 -20.80 13.06
N ALA A 92 32.57 -20.95 14.28
CA ALA A 92 33.16 -20.34 15.47
C ALA A 92 34.62 -20.77 15.73
N PRO A 93 35.00 -22.07 15.62
CA PRO A 93 36.40 -22.47 15.77
C PRO A 93 37.31 -21.81 14.73
N VAL A 94 36.87 -21.71 13.48
CA VAL A 94 37.62 -21.07 12.39
C VAL A 94 37.89 -19.60 12.69
N TYR A 95 36.88 -18.86 13.15
CA TYR A 95 37.05 -17.47 13.55
C TYR A 95 37.92 -17.31 14.80
N LEU A 96 37.78 -18.21 15.77
CA LEU A 96 38.61 -18.20 16.98
C LEU A 96 40.08 -18.40 16.63
N GLU A 97 40.41 -19.38 15.78
CA GLU A 97 41.79 -19.62 15.34
C GLU A 97 42.35 -18.42 14.56
N GLN A 98 41.56 -17.79 13.70
CA GLN A 98 41.96 -16.57 13.01
C GLN A 98 42.27 -15.43 13.99
N ILE A 99 41.44 -15.23 15.03
CA ILE A 99 41.67 -14.23 16.07
C ILE A 99 42.94 -14.57 16.88
N ILE A 100 43.12 -15.83 17.27
CA ILE A 100 44.31 -16.31 18.01
C ILE A 100 45.59 -16.06 17.18
N THR A 101 45.52 -16.26 15.86
CA THR A 101 46.62 -15.97 14.93
C THR A 101 47.04 -14.49 14.94
N ILE A 102 46.07 -13.57 15.05
CA ILE A 102 46.35 -12.13 15.15
C ILE A 102 47.18 -11.82 16.40
N PHE A 103 47.00 -12.58 17.49
CA PHE A 103 47.79 -12.45 18.72
C PHE A 103 49.16 -13.15 18.65
N GLY A 104 49.57 -13.67 17.50
CA GLY A 104 50.91 -14.22 17.27
C GLY A 104 51.09 -15.69 17.67
N TYR A 105 50.02 -16.36 18.11
CA TYR A 105 50.06 -17.79 18.40
C TYR A 105 50.11 -18.62 17.11
N ASP A 106 50.70 -19.80 17.20
CA ASP A 106 50.80 -20.72 16.08
C ASP A 106 49.47 -21.47 15.88
N THR A 107 48.92 -21.37 14.68
CA THR A 107 47.63 -21.99 14.31
C THR A 107 47.70 -22.47 12.86
N ALA A 108 46.71 -23.26 12.43
CA ALA A 108 46.55 -23.65 11.03
C ALA A 108 46.35 -22.45 10.07
N TYR A 109 46.09 -21.25 10.58
CA TYR A 109 45.86 -20.03 9.81
C TYR A 109 47.03 -19.05 9.81
N LYS A 110 48.16 -19.40 10.45
CA LYS A 110 49.38 -18.58 10.37
C LYS A 110 50.00 -18.72 8.97
N VAL A 111 50.28 -17.58 8.32
CA VAL A 111 50.97 -17.55 7.03
C VAL A 111 52.33 -16.91 7.24
N ASP A 112 53.40 -17.59 6.84
CA ASP A 112 54.74 -17.02 6.87
C ASP A 112 54.89 -16.01 5.73
N THR A 113 54.71 -14.73 6.05
CA THR A 113 54.79 -13.65 5.07
C THR A 113 56.20 -13.45 4.50
N ALA A 114 57.24 -13.99 5.13
CA ALA A 114 58.62 -13.89 4.64
C ALA A 114 58.92 -14.95 3.57
N ALA A 115 58.23 -16.10 3.63
CA ALA A 115 58.42 -17.21 2.70
C ALA A 115 57.29 -17.33 1.65
N ALA A 116 56.10 -16.81 1.94
CA ALA A 116 54.92 -17.00 1.08
C ALA A 116 54.97 -16.18 -0.21
N GLY A 117 54.52 -16.79 -1.31
CA GLY A 117 54.38 -16.11 -2.59
C GLY A 117 53.18 -15.13 -2.61
N LEU A 118 53.21 -14.13 -3.49
CA LEU A 118 52.10 -13.16 -3.63
C LEU A 118 50.74 -13.85 -3.89
N GLY A 119 50.72 -14.93 -4.67
CA GLY A 119 49.52 -15.70 -4.94
C GLY A 119 48.95 -16.40 -3.70
N GLU A 120 49.80 -16.92 -2.82
CA GLU A 120 49.38 -17.58 -1.57
C GLU A 120 48.81 -16.55 -0.59
N LEU A 121 49.46 -15.38 -0.48
CA LEU A 121 48.96 -14.26 0.31
C LEU A 121 47.61 -13.77 -0.20
N MET A 122 47.47 -13.57 -1.52
CA MET A 122 46.20 -13.16 -2.12
C MET A 122 45.11 -14.19 -1.90
N ASN A 123 45.40 -15.49 -2.07
CA ASN A 123 44.43 -16.56 -1.83
C ASN A 123 44.01 -16.63 -0.35
N ALA A 124 44.95 -16.49 0.58
CA ALA A 124 44.67 -16.48 2.01
C ALA A 124 43.76 -15.29 2.38
N VAL A 125 44.04 -14.10 1.86
CA VAL A 125 43.19 -12.91 2.09
C VAL A 125 41.81 -13.09 1.45
N ALA A 126 41.76 -13.52 0.19
CA ALA A 126 40.51 -13.69 -0.55
C ALA A 126 39.59 -14.74 0.08
N SER A 127 40.11 -15.92 0.42
CA SER A 127 39.33 -17.00 1.04
C SER A 127 38.76 -16.61 2.41
N ARG A 128 39.55 -15.95 3.26
CA ARG A 128 39.09 -15.47 4.58
C ARG A 128 38.04 -14.36 4.44
N THR A 129 38.27 -13.42 3.52
CA THR A 129 37.32 -12.34 3.25
C THR A 129 36.00 -12.91 2.70
N LEU A 130 36.06 -13.85 1.77
CA LEU A 130 34.89 -14.48 1.19
C LEU A 130 34.08 -15.26 2.24
N LEU A 131 34.76 -16.01 3.12
CA LEU A 131 34.12 -16.71 4.24
C LEU A 131 33.36 -15.71 5.13
N LEU A 132 34.02 -14.62 5.54
CA LEU A 132 33.40 -13.56 6.34
C LEU A 132 32.20 -12.90 5.63
N MET A 133 32.32 -12.62 4.34
CA MET A 133 31.24 -12.02 3.55
C MET A 133 30.03 -12.94 3.42
N ILE A 134 30.27 -14.25 3.19
CA ILE A 134 29.21 -15.25 3.13
C ILE A 134 28.51 -15.35 4.48
N ASP A 135 29.26 -15.45 5.57
CA ASP A 135 28.66 -15.52 6.91
C ASP A 135 27.90 -14.24 7.25
N TYR A 136 28.46 -13.08 6.94
CA TYR A 136 27.74 -11.81 7.08
C TYR A 136 26.42 -11.81 6.30
N ALA A 137 26.41 -12.29 5.06
CA ALA A 137 25.19 -12.39 4.26
C ALA A 137 24.18 -13.39 4.88
N ILE A 138 24.64 -14.55 5.35
CA ILE A 138 23.79 -15.55 6.02
C ILE A 138 23.16 -14.96 7.28
N PHE A 139 23.95 -14.42 8.21
CA PHE A 139 23.42 -13.90 9.47
C PHE A 139 22.65 -12.58 9.30
N GLY A 140 23.10 -11.72 8.38
CA GLY A 140 22.47 -10.44 8.09
C GLY A 140 21.16 -10.56 7.33
N LEU A 141 21.12 -11.34 6.24
CA LEU A 141 19.93 -11.49 5.41
C LEU A 141 19.00 -12.56 5.96
N ILE A 142 19.50 -13.79 6.12
CA ILE A 142 18.67 -14.93 6.53
C ILE A 142 18.34 -14.84 8.03
N GLY A 143 19.30 -14.46 8.86
CA GLY A 143 19.08 -14.26 10.31
C GLY A 143 18.12 -13.12 10.66
N SER A 144 17.91 -12.16 9.75
CA SER A 144 16.92 -11.09 9.98
C SER A 144 15.48 -11.61 10.03
N TRP A 145 15.18 -12.74 9.38
CA TRP A 145 13.82 -13.29 9.30
C TRP A 145 13.35 -13.85 10.65
N PRO A 146 14.06 -14.78 11.32
CA PRO A 146 13.70 -15.21 12.68
C PRO A 146 13.68 -14.06 13.68
N LYS A 147 14.62 -13.12 13.56
CA LYS A 147 14.63 -11.92 14.40
C LYS A 147 13.35 -11.12 14.25
N GLY A 148 12.93 -10.84 13.01
CA GLY A 148 11.66 -10.14 12.73
C GLY A 148 10.44 -10.93 13.18
N PHE A 149 10.47 -12.26 13.03
CA PHE A 149 9.37 -13.14 13.46
C PHE A 149 9.18 -13.16 14.98
N LEU A 150 10.27 -13.13 15.76
CA LEU A 150 10.24 -13.20 17.22
C LEU A 150 10.11 -11.83 17.89
N PHE A 151 10.91 -10.85 17.45
CA PHE A 151 11.06 -9.55 18.11
C PHE A 151 10.45 -8.40 17.33
N GLY A 152 10.02 -8.64 16.08
CA GLY A 152 9.57 -7.58 15.20
C GLY A 152 10.74 -6.80 14.61
N SER A 153 10.40 -5.81 13.81
CA SER A 153 11.35 -4.88 13.20
C SER A 153 10.88 -3.45 13.39
N LYS A 154 11.75 -2.47 13.09
CA LYS A 154 11.33 -1.07 13.05
C LYS A 154 10.14 -0.87 12.08
N LEU A 155 10.15 -1.57 10.95
CA LEU A 155 9.07 -1.53 9.97
C LEU A 155 7.74 -2.05 10.55
N SER A 156 7.76 -3.07 11.40
CA SER A 156 6.56 -3.61 12.06
C SER A 156 6.29 -2.95 13.43
N ARG A 157 6.87 -1.78 13.70
CA ARG A 157 6.73 -1.03 14.97
C ARG A 157 7.11 -1.87 16.20
N PHE A 158 8.11 -2.73 16.03
CA PHE A 158 8.58 -3.70 17.03
C PHE A 158 7.50 -4.67 17.53
N ALA A 159 6.39 -4.80 16.80
CA ALA A 159 5.43 -5.88 17.00
C ALA A 159 5.82 -7.06 16.13
N SER A 160 5.73 -8.25 16.71
CA SER A 160 6.10 -9.50 16.05
C SER A 160 4.91 -10.43 15.90
N PRO A 161 4.90 -11.29 14.88
CA PRO A 161 3.86 -12.29 14.77
C PRO A 161 3.81 -13.25 15.96
N MET A 162 4.97 -13.57 16.55
CA MET A 162 5.01 -14.38 17.76
C MET A 162 4.35 -13.66 18.95
N GLN A 163 4.60 -12.36 19.10
CA GLN A 163 3.94 -11.53 20.13
C GLN A 163 2.43 -11.47 19.91
N TRP A 164 2.00 -11.33 18.65
CA TRP A 164 0.58 -11.36 18.29
C TRP A 164 -0.09 -12.64 18.78
N ARG A 165 0.46 -13.81 18.41
CA ARG A 165 -0.11 -15.11 18.82
C ARG A 165 0.02 -15.40 20.31
N ARG A 166 1.07 -14.93 20.98
CA ARG A 166 1.20 -15.04 22.44
C ARG A 166 0.16 -14.22 23.19
N ARG A 167 -0.26 -13.06 22.67
CA ARG A 167 -1.22 -12.17 23.34
C ARG A 167 -2.68 -12.48 23.02
N LEU A 168 -3.00 -12.69 21.74
CA LEU A 168 -4.39 -12.89 21.31
C LEU A 168 -4.78 -14.36 21.19
N GLY A 169 -3.81 -15.25 20.98
CA GLY A 169 -4.07 -16.65 20.66
C GLY A 169 -4.64 -16.83 19.26
N PHE A 170 -5.58 -17.77 19.14
CA PHE A 170 -6.35 -18.03 17.92
C PHE A 170 -7.83 -17.94 18.29
N ARG A 171 -8.52 -16.91 17.79
CA ARG A 171 -9.93 -16.63 18.10
C ARG A 171 -10.82 -16.91 16.89
N ASP A 172 -12.11 -17.11 17.11
CA ASP A 172 -13.08 -17.28 16.02
C ASP A 172 -13.18 -16.02 15.15
N THR A 173 -13.21 -14.84 15.79
CA THR A 173 -13.16 -13.54 15.11
C THR A 173 -11.88 -12.80 15.50
N GLU A 174 -11.06 -12.44 14.51
CA GLU A 174 -9.83 -11.64 14.69
C GLU A 174 -9.90 -10.36 13.85
N ILE A 175 -9.53 -9.22 14.42
CA ILE A 175 -9.37 -7.96 13.68
C ILE A 175 -8.03 -7.98 12.96
N LEU A 176 -8.08 -8.03 11.63
CA LEU A 176 -6.89 -7.99 10.79
C LEU A 176 -6.69 -6.59 10.25
N VAL A 177 -5.48 -6.06 10.42
CA VAL A 177 -5.06 -4.78 9.88
C VAL A 177 -3.90 -5.03 8.93
N ARG A 178 -4.11 -4.73 7.65
CA ARG A 178 -3.07 -4.71 6.64
C ARG A 178 -2.63 -3.28 6.39
N ARG A 179 -1.37 -3.08 6.02
CA ARG A 179 -0.80 -1.81 5.60
C ARG A 179 -0.23 -1.93 4.19
N GLY A 180 -0.22 -0.84 3.43
CA GLY A 180 0.50 -0.79 2.17
C GLY A 180 2.01 -0.91 2.37
N ARG A 181 2.71 -1.33 1.32
CA ARG A 181 4.16 -1.57 1.32
C ARG A 181 4.96 -0.35 0.86
N LYS A 182 5.51 -0.38 -0.36
CA LYS A 182 6.35 0.70 -0.91
C LYS A 182 5.56 1.65 -1.81
N TRP A 183 4.38 1.22 -2.27
CA TRP A 183 3.60 1.94 -3.27
C TRP A 183 2.72 3.03 -2.65
N ASP A 184 2.34 2.91 -1.38
CA ASP A 184 1.38 3.79 -0.70
C ASP A 184 2.04 5.02 -0.08
N THR A 185 3.22 4.88 0.53
CA THR A 185 3.92 6.00 1.17
C THR A 185 4.11 7.21 0.24
N PRO A 186 4.52 7.05 -1.04
CA PRO A 186 4.64 8.18 -1.95
C PRO A 186 3.31 8.90 -2.20
N LEU A 187 2.16 8.24 -2.03
CA LEU A 187 0.83 8.83 -2.21
C LEU A 187 0.42 9.70 -1.01
N LEU A 188 1.02 9.48 0.16
CA LEU A 188 0.66 10.15 1.41
C LEU A 188 1.66 11.21 1.84
N VAL A 189 2.94 10.99 1.55
CA VAL A 189 4.03 11.91 1.90
C VAL A 189 4.48 12.64 0.64
N GLY A 190 4.31 13.96 0.62
CA GLY A 190 4.84 14.81 -0.45
C GLY A 190 6.37 14.91 -0.39
N GLU A 191 6.99 15.36 -1.49
CA GLU A 191 8.44 15.59 -1.55
C GLU A 191 8.89 16.63 -0.49
N ASN A 192 8.00 17.56 -0.14
CA ASN A 192 8.18 18.54 0.92
C ASN A 192 7.30 18.20 2.14
N PRO A 193 7.86 18.00 3.33
CA PRO A 193 7.10 17.67 4.56
C PRO A 193 6.05 18.70 4.96
N ASP A 194 6.30 19.97 4.62
CA ASP A 194 5.45 21.10 5.00
C ASP A 194 4.29 21.35 4.02
N GLN A 195 4.34 20.73 2.84
CA GLN A 195 3.31 20.90 1.82
C GLN A 195 2.22 19.85 1.99
N VAL A 196 0.99 20.31 2.15
CA VAL A 196 -0.18 19.44 2.18
C VAL A 196 -0.35 18.79 0.81
N LYS A 197 -0.09 17.48 0.73
CA LYS A 197 -0.27 16.71 -0.50
C LYS A 197 -1.75 16.62 -0.85
N THR A 198 -2.08 17.04 -2.07
CA THR A 198 -3.39 16.88 -2.69
C THR A 198 -3.25 15.81 -3.77
N TRP A 199 -4.18 14.85 -3.80
CA TRP A 199 -4.09 13.76 -4.76
C TRP A 199 -4.40 14.23 -6.16
N LYS A 200 -3.61 13.73 -7.12
CA LYS A 200 -3.98 13.76 -8.54
C LYS A 200 -4.94 12.61 -8.85
N VAL A 201 -5.68 12.74 -9.94
CA VAL A 201 -6.63 11.71 -10.41
C VAL A 201 -5.96 10.33 -10.51
N ASP A 202 -4.74 10.28 -11.07
CA ASP A 202 -3.98 9.02 -11.19
C ASP A 202 -3.62 8.39 -9.83
N GLU A 203 -3.37 9.21 -8.81
CA GLU A 203 -3.03 8.75 -7.45
C GLU A 203 -4.25 8.18 -6.75
N GLU A 204 -5.40 8.87 -6.85
CA GLU A 204 -6.69 8.38 -6.33
C GLU A 204 -7.09 7.06 -6.99
N LEU A 205 -6.93 6.97 -8.32
CA LEU A 205 -7.21 5.76 -9.08
C LEU A 205 -6.28 4.60 -8.69
N THR A 206 -4.99 4.89 -8.47
CA THR A 206 -4.03 3.89 -7.97
C THR A 206 -4.49 3.31 -6.63
N ILE A 207 -4.98 4.15 -5.71
CA ILE A 207 -5.52 3.69 -4.43
C ILE A 207 -6.73 2.79 -4.67
N LYS A 208 -7.71 3.24 -5.46
CA LYS A 208 -8.93 2.46 -5.75
C LYS A 208 -8.58 1.08 -6.32
N VAL A 209 -7.69 1.05 -7.30
CA VAL A 209 -7.28 -0.15 -8.03
C VAL A 209 -6.50 -1.15 -7.17
N LYS A 210 -5.76 -0.69 -6.16
CA LYS A 210 -5.02 -1.56 -5.22
C LYS A 210 -5.87 -2.03 -4.05
N VAL A 211 -6.79 -1.17 -3.60
CA VAL A 211 -7.65 -1.41 -2.44
C VAL A 211 -8.83 -2.31 -2.79
N ASP A 212 -9.48 -2.07 -3.93
CA ASP A 212 -10.71 -2.78 -4.31
C ASP A 212 -10.51 -4.30 -4.35
N PRO A 213 -9.53 -4.85 -5.12
CA PRO A 213 -9.32 -6.29 -5.17
C PRO A 213 -8.91 -6.89 -3.82
N ALA A 214 -8.17 -6.12 -3.02
CA ALA A 214 -7.70 -6.53 -1.70
C ALA A 214 -8.84 -6.62 -0.67
N MET A 215 -9.95 -5.90 -0.88
CA MET A 215 -11.10 -5.83 0.03
C MET A 215 -12.30 -6.66 -0.42
N ARG A 216 -12.17 -7.45 -1.49
CA ARG A 216 -13.24 -8.32 -1.98
C ARG A 216 -13.56 -9.45 -1.01
N PRO A 217 -14.83 -9.82 -0.80
CA PRO A 217 -15.22 -10.90 0.11
C PRO A 217 -14.49 -12.22 -0.17
N ALA A 218 -14.33 -12.59 -1.44
CA ALA A 218 -13.63 -13.81 -1.84
C ALA A 218 -12.13 -13.79 -1.44
N TYR A 219 -11.48 -12.62 -1.49
CA TYR A 219 -10.10 -12.46 -1.04
C TYR A 219 -10.00 -12.49 0.49
N LEU A 220 -10.90 -11.77 1.16
CA LEU A 220 -10.99 -11.67 2.63
C LEU A 220 -11.40 -12.99 3.31
N ALA A 221 -11.89 -13.98 2.56
CA ALA A 221 -12.13 -15.33 3.08
C ALA A 221 -10.84 -16.05 3.51
N LYS A 222 -9.67 -15.53 3.13
CA LYS A 222 -8.36 -16.04 3.55
C LYS A 222 -7.99 -15.47 4.93
N THR A 223 -7.28 -16.25 5.74
CA THR A 223 -6.79 -15.79 7.04
C THR A 223 -5.46 -15.05 6.94
N GLY A 224 -5.33 -13.93 7.64
CA GLY A 224 -4.06 -13.30 8.04
C GLY A 224 -2.91 -13.45 7.05
N TYR A 225 -2.01 -14.39 7.33
CA TYR A 225 -0.79 -14.64 6.54
C TYR A 225 -1.03 -14.95 5.06
N LEU A 226 -2.21 -15.49 4.70
CA LEU A 226 -2.59 -15.78 3.32
C LEU A 226 -3.05 -14.53 2.56
N LEU A 227 -3.18 -13.39 3.24
CA LEU A 227 -3.49 -12.08 2.66
C LEU A 227 -2.25 -11.22 2.41
N LEU A 228 -1.05 -11.76 2.68
CA LEU A 228 0.22 -11.11 2.37
C LEU A 228 0.50 -11.23 0.87
N ASP A 229 0.80 -10.11 0.24
CA ASP A 229 1.16 -10.06 -1.18
C ASP A 229 2.24 -8.97 -1.43
N GLN A 230 2.47 -8.63 -2.70
CA GLN A 230 3.46 -7.62 -3.10
C GLN A 230 3.07 -6.20 -2.67
N ASP A 231 1.78 -5.94 -2.44
CA ASP A 231 1.22 -4.62 -2.18
C ASP A 231 0.91 -4.41 -0.69
N TRP A 232 0.55 -5.49 0.01
CA TRP A 232 0.02 -5.47 1.37
C TRP A 232 0.85 -6.32 2.34
N ASP A 233 1.02 -5.81 3.55
CA ASP A 233 1.68 -6.48 4.68
C ASP A 233 0.79 -6.43 5.92
N LEU A 234 1.01 -7.31 6.90
CA LEU A 234 0.26 -7.29 8.16
C LEU A 234 0.90 -6.31 9.15
N ASP A 235 0.07 -5.46 9.77
CA ASP A 235 0.52 -4.59 10.86
C ASP A 235 0.12 -5.18 12.22
N PHE A 236 1.01 -6.01 12.77
CA PHE A 236 0.79 -6.67 14.05
C PHE A 236 0.54 -5.70 15.21
N LYS A 237 1.13 -4.50 15.17
CA LYS A 237 0.93 -3.50 16.23
C LYS A 237 -0.48 -2.91 16.14
N ALA A 238 -0.94 -2.58 14.94
CA ALA A 238 -2.29 -2.07 14.72
C ALA A 238 -3.32 -3.14 15.10
N MET A 239 -3.09 -4.39 14.71
CA MET A 239 -3.94 -5.52 15.08
C MET A 239 -4.05 -5.67 16.60
N LEU A 240 -2.93 -5.63 17.32
CA LEU A 240 -2.92 -5.70 18.79
C LEU A 240 -3.62 -4.50 19.44
N ASP A 241 -3.41 -3.29 18.92
CA ASP A 241 -4.05 -2.09 19.44
C ASP A 241 -5.57 -2.09 19.20
N ALA A 242 -6.02 -2.50 18.02
CA ALA A 242 -7.43 -2.62 17.68
C ALA A 242 -8.16 -3.58 18.62
N HIS A 243 -7.61 -4.79 18.83
CA HIS A 243 -8.19 -5.74 19.77
C HIS A 243 -8.21 -5.20 21.19
N ARG A 244 -7.13 -4.57 21.65
CA ARG A 244 -7.06 -3.96 22.99
C ARG A 244 -8.12 -2.87 23.17
N LEU A 245 -8.40 -2.06 22.14
CA LEU A 245 -9.41 -1.00 22.20
C LEU A 245 -10.83 -1.56 22.22
N VAL A 246 -11.09 -2.64 21.47
CA VAL A 246 -12.37 -3.35 21.52
C VAL A 246 -12.57 -4.04 22.87
N GLU A 247 -11.56 -4.70 23.41
CA GLU A 247 -11.60 -5.33 24.75
C GLU A 247 -11.86 -4.32 25.87
N LYS A 248 -11.39 -3.07 25.70
CA LYS A 248 -11.67 -1.96 26.62
C LYS A 248 -13.04 -1.30 26.42
N GLY A 249 -13.80 -1.71 25.40
CA GLY A 249 -15.07 -1.07 25.04
C GLY A 249 -14.93 0.35 24.50
N SER A 250 -13.71 0.77 24.10
CA SER A 250 -13.49 2.11 23.54
C SER A 250 -13.98 2.23 22.09
N ILE A 251 -14.10 1.10 21.39
CA ILE A 251 -14.56 0.99 19.99
C ILE A 251 -15.39 -0.27 19.87
N GLN A 252 -16.44 -0.24 19.05
CA GLN A 252 -17.24 -1.43 18.77
C GLN A 252 -16.59 -2.26 17.65
N LEU A 253 -16.67 -3.59 17.76
CA LEU A 253 -16.10 -4.49 16.75
C LEU A 253 -16.68 -4.22 15.34
N LYS A 254 -17.98 -3.93 15.27
CA LYS A 254 -18.70 -3.61 14.03
C LYS A 254 -18.17 -2.35 13.34
N ASP A 255 -17.68 -1.39 14.12
CA ASP A 255 -17.15 -0.14 13.56
C ASP A 255 -15.87 -0.38 12.77
N LEU A 256 -15.19 -1.51 12.94
CA LEU A 256 -13.92 -1.87 12.28
C LEU A 256 -14.10 -2.81 11.07
N GLU A 257 -15.34 -3.10 10.68
CA GLU A 257 -15.61 -4.02 9.58
C GLU A 257 -15.41 -3.35 8.21
N ASN A 258 -14.63 -4.02 7.34
CA ASN A 258 -14.39 -3.67 5.94
C ASN A 258 -14.03 -2.19 5.69
N LEU A 259 -13.08 -1.68 6.47
CA LEU A 259 -12.63 -0.30 6.36
C LEU A 259 -11.31 -0.17 5.62
N VAL A 260 -11.18 0.92 4.89
CA VAL A 260 -9.92 1.47 4.39
C VAL A 260 -9.68 2.77 5.13
N LEU A 261 -8.48 2.96 5.66
CA LEU A 261 -8.09 4.14 6.40
C LEU A 261 -6.93 4.82 5.69
N VAL A 262 -7.09 6.11 5.41
CA VAL A 262 -6.08 6.91 4.74
C VAL A 262 -5.90 8.24 5.45
N TYR A 263 -4.67 8.69 5.63
CA TYR A 263 -4.39 10.00 6.17
C TYR A 263 -4.20 11.01 5.03
N TYR A 264 -5.10 11.99 4.95
CA TYR A 264 -5.14 12.98 3.86
C TYR A 264 -5.40 14.37 4.44
N GLN A 265 -4.60 15.36 4.03
CA GLN A 265 -4.74 16.76 4.46
C GLN A 265 -4.91 16.97 5.98
N LYS A 266 -4.08 16.30 6.78
CA LYS A 266 -4.11 16.33 8.26
C LYS A 266 -5.36 15.73 8.90
N GLN A 267 -6.14 14.97 8.15
CA GLN A 267 -7.35 14.31 8.62
C GLN A 267 -7.36 12.85 8.21
N TRP A 268 -8.03 12.02 9.01
CA TRP A 268 -8.27 10.62 8.67
C TRP A 268 -9.52 10.51 7.80
N LEU A 269 -9.35 9.84 6.68
CA LEU A 269 -10.40 9.45 5.77
C LEU A 269 -10.69 7.95 5.93
N ILE A 270 -11.96 7.60 5.78
CA ILE A 270 -12.44 6.23 5.73
C ILE A 270 -13.06 5.94 4.38
N TRP A 271 -12.87 4.74 3.88
CA TRP A 271 -13.67 4.21 2.79
C TRP A 271 -14.16 2.83 3.20
N LYS A 272 -15.49 2.69 3.25
CA LYS A 272 -16.13 1.42 3.55
C LYS A 272 -16.38 0.68 2.25
N VAL A 273 -15.56 -0.33 1.99
CA VAL A 273 -15.56 -1.03 0.70
C VAL A 273 -16.55 -2.18 0.78
N HIS A 274 -17.41 -2.30 -0.21
CA HIS A 274 -18.47 -3.32 -0.26
C HIS A 274 -19.43 -3.28 0.95
N GLU A 275 -19.58 -2.13 1.63
CA GLU A 275 -20.66 -1.96 2.61
C GLU A 275 -21.95 -1.74 1.82
N THR A 276 -22.81 -2.77 1.76
CA THR A 276 -24.10 -2.74 1.08
C THR A 276 -25.08 -1.81 1.79
N PRO A 277 -25.67 -0.83 1.09
CA PRO A 277 -27.10 -0.71 0.96
C PRO A 277 -27.48 -1.40 -0.36
N ASP A 278 -27.97 -2.65 -0.30
CA ASP A 278 -28.47 -3.42 -1.45
C ASP A 278 -27.57 -3.47 -2.71
N SER A 279 -26.49 -4.27 -2.68
CA SER A 279 -25.75 -4.60 -3.92
C SER A 279 -26.64 -5.48 -4.81
N THR A 280 -27.16 -4.93 -5.89
CA THR A 280 -27.75 -5.71 -6.98
C THR A 280 -26.64 -6.45 -7.73
N VAL A 281 -27.01 -7.52 -8.43
CA VAL A 281 -26.10 -8.35 -9.26
C VAL A 281 -25.30 -7.53 -10.30
N GLN A 282 -25.73 -6.29 -10.58
CA GLN A 282 -25.09 -5.34 -11.48
C GLN A 282 -23.73 -4.84 -10.99
N ASP A 283 -23.57 -4.51 -9.70
CA ASP A 283 -22.29 -3.96 -9.19
C ASP A 283 -21.15 -5.00 -9.33
N ALA A 284 -21.45 -6.27 -9.05
CA ALA A 284 -20.50 -7.38 -9.22
C ALA A 284 -20.14 -7.64 -10.69
N GLN A 285 -21.06 -7.34 -11.62
CA GLN A 285 -20.85 -7.51 -13.05
C GLN A 285 -20.03 -6.34 -13.63
N GLU A 286 -20.30 -5.11 -13.19
CA GLU A 286 -19.51 -3.92 -13.53
C GLU A 286 -18.06 -4.06 -13.02
N ASP A 287 -17.87 -4.52 -11.77
CA ASP A 287 -16.54 -4.74 -11.18
C ASP A 287 -15.75 -5.85 -11.90
N SER A 288 -16.44 -6.88 -12.41
CA SER A 288 -15.82 -7.93 -13.23
C SER A 288 -15.44 -7.43 -14.62
N ALA A 289 -16.23 -6.55 -15.24
CA ALA A 289 -15.93 -5.99 -16.56
C ALA A 289 -14.71 -5.05 -16.49
N VAL A 290 -14.63 -4.21 -15.45
CA VAL A 290 -13.48 -3.32 -15.20
C VAL A 290 -12.18 -4.11 -15.03
N GLU A 291 -12.22 -5.21 -14.29
CA GLU A 291 -11.04 -6.05 -14.09
C GLU A 291 -10.62 -6.80 -15.35
N ASN A 292 -11.56 -7.40 -16.09
CA ASN A 292 -11.25 -8.11 -17.32
C ASN A 292 -10.63 -7.14 -18.34
N PHE A 293 -11.23 -5.96 -18.51
CA PHE A 293 -10.71 -4.91 -19.36
C PHE A 293 -9.30 -4.46 -18.95
N ARG A 294 -9.05 -4.26 -17.65
CA ARG A 294 -7.71 -3.91 -17.15
C ARG A 294 -6.70 -5.02 -17.41
N ARG A 295 -7.06 -6.25 -17.09
CA ARG A 295 -6.18 -7.41 -17.18
C ARG A 295 -5.74 -7.64 -18.63
N SER A 296 -6.67 -7.62 -19.58
CA SER A 296 -6.33 -7.75 -21.00
C SER A 296 -5.41 -6.62 -21.47
N LEU A 297 -5.60 -5.38 -20.99
CA LEU A 297 -4.70 -4.27 -21.32
C LEU A 297 -3.31 -4.40 -20.69
N VAL A 298 -3.21 -4.94 -19.48
CA VAL A 298 -1.92 -5.23 -18.81
C VAL A 298 -1.17 -6.34 -19.56
N ASP A 299 -1.86 -7.42 -19.92
CA ASP A 299 -1.27 -8.56 -20.65
C ASP A 299 -0.74 -8.12 -22.04
N LEU A 300 -1.33 -7.07 -22.61
CA LEU A 300 -0.93 -6.46 -23.88
C LEU A 300 0.09 -5.31 -23.73
N GLY A 301 0.55 -5.01 -22.51
CA GLY A 301 1.51 -3.93 -22.24
C GLY A 301 0.97 -2.52 -22.47
N ALA A 302 -0.36 -2.36 -22.47
CA ALA A 302 -1.08 -1.12 -22.77
C ALA A 302 -1.89 -0.61 -21.56
N GLU A 303 -1.37 -0.79 -20.33
CA GLU A 303 -2.03 -0.36 -19.09
C GLU A 303 -2.32 1.16 -19.08
N ASP A 304 -1.54 1.98 -19.79
CA ASP A 304 -1.79 3.42 -19.94
C ASP A 304 -3.11 3.74 -20.68
N VAL A 305 -3.57 2.83 -21.53
CA VAL A 305 -4.85 2.95 -22.24
C VAL A 305 -6.02 2.73 -21.27
N PHE A 306 -5.85 1.87 -20.26
CA PHE A 306 -6.88 1.60 -19.24
C PHE A 306 -7.20 2.87 -18.45
N PHE A 307 -6.17 3.55 -17.95
CA PHE A 307 -6.36 4.77 -17.15
C PHE A 307 -7.04 5.88 -17.96
N ARG A 308 -6.62 6.06 -19.22
CA ARG A 308 -7.24 7.04 -20.11
C ARG A 308 -8.69 6.72 -20.43
N TRP A 309 -9.03 5.44 -20.58
CA TRP A 309 -10.41 5.01 -20.83
C TRP A 309 -11.32 5.36 -19.66
N ILE A 310 -10.91 5.04 -18.43
CA ILE A 310 -11.69 5.35 -17.22
C ILE A 310 -11.88 6.87 -17.05
N GLU A 311 -10.85 7.67 -17.35
CA GLU A 311 -10.95 9.13 -17.35
C GLU A 311 -12.03 9.64 -18.31
N ILE A 312 -12.08 9.11 -19.54
CA ILE A 312 -13.10 9.47 -20.53
C ILE A 312 -14.49 9.08 -20.03
N VAL A 313 -14.65 7.84 -19.53
CA VAL A 313 -15.94 7.35 -19.03
C VAL A 313 -16.43 8.19 -17.85
N GLN A 314 -15.57 8.51 -16.88
CA GLN A 314 -15.95 9.34 -15.73
C GLN A 314 -16.26 10.78 -16.15
N PHE A 315 -15.44 11.37 -17.02
CA PHE A 315 -15.68 12.71 -17.55
C PHE A 315 -17.04 12.76 -18.25
N GLU A 316 -17.31 11.85 -19.17
CA GLU A 316 -18.56 11.84 -19.94
C GLU A 316 -19.79 11.52 -19.09
N THR A 317 -19.65 10.66 -18.08
CA THR A 317 -20.73 10.34 -17.15
C THR A 317 -21.03 11.52 -16.21
N SER A 318 -20.03 12.35 -15.90
CA SER A 318 -20.20 13.55 -15.05
C SER A 318 -20.82 14.74 -15.79
N GLN A 319 -20.90 14.71 -17.13
CA GLN A 319 -21.47 15.81 -17.92
C GLN A 319 -23.01 15.82 -17.88
N PRO A 320 -23.64 17.00 -17.99
CA PRO A 320 -25.09 17.09 -18.17
C PRO A 320 -25.53 16.32 -19.42
N GLY A 321 -26.41 15.33 -19.24
CA GLY A 321 -26.87 14.44 -20.31
C GLY A 321 -26.20 13.04 -20.31
N GLY A 322 -25.21 12.81 -19.46
CA GLY A 322 -24.59 11.49 -19.26
C GLY A 322 -23.85 10.94 -20.48
N PHE A 323 -23.49 9.65 -20.42
CA PHE A 323 -22.69 8.99 -21.45
C PHE A 323 -23.54 8.54 -22.65
N THR A 324 -23.97 9.50 -23.47
CA THR A 324 -24.85 9.26 -24.62
C THR A 324 -24.23 8.37 -25.71
N PRO A 325 -25.04 7.70 -26.56
CA PRO A 325 -24.54 6.83 -27.64
C PRO A 325 -23.52 7.49 -28.59
N GLY A 326 -23.71 8.79 -28.89
CA GLY A 326 -22.77 9.54 -29.74
C GLY A 326 -21.40 9.70 -29.10
N ARG A 327 -21.36 9.99 -27.80
CA ARG A 327 -20.11 10.13 -27.03
C ARG A 327 -19.46 8.77 -26.74
N GLN A 328 -20.25 7.73 -26.54
CA GLN A 328 -19.78 6.35 -26.48
C GLN A 328 -19.05 5.94 -27.77
N ALA A 329 -19.59 6.28 -28.94
CA ALA A 329 -18.95 6.01 -30.23
C ALA A 329 -17.65 6.82 -30.45
N GLU A 330 -17.55 8.02 -29.87
CA GLU A 330 -16.30 8.81 -29.87
C GLU A 330 -15.26 8.22 -28.93
N ALA A 331 -15.66 7.82 -27.73
CA ALA A 331 -14.79 7.14 -26.78
C ALA A 331 -14.21 5.84 -27.37
N ILE A 332 -15.05 4.99 -27.98
CA ILE A 332 -14.58 3.74 -28.63
C ILE A 332 -13.60 4.03 -29.77
N ARG A 333 -13.82 5.08 -30.56
CA ARG A 333 -12.87 5.50 -31.62
C ARG A 333 -11.53 5.92 -31.03
N GLU A 334 -11.54 6.64 -29.91
CA GLU A 334 -10.32 7.05 -29.22
C GLU A 334 -9.59 5.87 -28.58
N LEU A 335 -10.32 4.91 -28.01
CA LEU A 335 -9.78 3.64 -27.50
C LEU A 335 -9.07 2.86 -28.61
N LYS A 336 -9.74 2.67 -29.75
CA LYS A 336 -9.18 1.98 -30.92
C LYS A 336 -7.88 2.64 -31.39
N ARG A 337 -7.88 3.96 -31.56
CA ARG A 337 -6.70 4.72 -31.98
C ARG A 337 -5.50 4.54 -31.04
N ARG A 338 -5.75 4.46 -29.72
CA ARG A 338 -4.70 4.28 -28.71
C ARG A 338 -4.14 2.88 -28.69
N LEU A 339 -5.00 1.88 -28.83
CA LEU A 339 -4.62 0.47 -28.95
C LEU A 339 -3.77 0.23 -30.21
N GLU A 340 -4.20 0.76 -31.36
CA GLU A 340 -3.45 0.66 -32.62
C GLU A 340 -2.08 1.34 -32.53
N LYS A 341 -1.98 2.49 -31.86
CA LYS A 341 -0.70 3.19 -31.62
C LYS A 341 0.28 2.35 -30.78
N LYS A 342 -0.22 1.43 -29.96
CA LYS A 342 0.56 0.50 -29.15
C LYS A 342 0.84 -0.83 -29.88
N GLY A 343 0.40 -0.97 -31.13
CA GLY A 343 0.54 -2.20 -31.90
C GLY A 343 -0.40 -3.32 -31.45
N VAL A 344 -1.47 -2.99 -30.71
CA VAL A 344 -2.48 -3.95 -30.26
C VAL A 344 -3.54 -4.10 -31.34
N ASP A 345 -3.87 -5.35 -31.68
CA ASP A 345 -4.99 -5.67 -32.57
C ASP A 345 -6.32 -5.42 -31.84
N PHE A 346 -7.02 -4.36 -32.27
CA PHE A 346 -8.29 -3.97 -31.69
C PHE A 346 -9.36 -5.06 -31.83
N ALA A 347 -9.40 -5.82 -32.93
CA ALA A 347 -10.43 -6.82 -33.14
C ALA A 347 -10.28 -7.98 -32.16
N ARG A 348 -9.05 -8.46 -32.00
CA ARG A 348 -8.73 -9.52 -31.03
C ARG A 348 -8.99 -9.09 -29.59
N PHE A 349 -8.60 -7.85 -29.25
CA PHE A 349 -8.87 -7.28 -27.94
C PHE A 349 -10.37 -7.15 -27.66
N TRP A 350 -11.14 -6.70 -28.65
CA TRP A 350 -12.59 -6.51 -28.54
C TRP A 350 -13.34 -7.81 -28.28
N GLU A 351 -12.92 -8.91 -28.93
CA GLU A 351 -13.47 -10.23 -28.67
C GLU A 351 -13.13 -10.76 -27.27
N GLU A 352 -11.90 -10.53 -26.80
CA GLU A 352 -11.41 -11.03 -25.51
C GLU A 352 -12.18 -10.44 -24.33
N ILE A 353 -12.54 -9.16 -24.40
CA ILE A 353 -13.31 -8.49 -23.34
C ILE A 353 -14.82 -8.77 -23.43
N GLY A 354 -15.30 -9.43 -24.49
CA GLY A 354 -16.74 -9.69 -24.68
C GLY A 354 -17.51 -8.54 -25.35
N GLY A 355 -16.82 -7.69 -26.11
CA GLY A 355 -17.43 -6.59 -26.87
C GLY A 355 -17.85 -5.40 -26.00
N GLN A 356 -18.94 -4.73 -26.39
CA GLN A 356 -19.39 -3.49 -25.75
C GLN A 356 -19.80 -3.68 -24.28
N THR A 357 -20.29 -4.87 -23.92
CA THR A 357 -20.66 -5.26 -22.54
C THR A 357 -19.43 -5.50 -21.66
N GLY A 358 -18.26 -5.70 -22.26
CA GLY A 358 -16.99 -5.82 -21.55
C GLY A 358 -16.34 -4.49 -21.18
N LEU A 359 -16.91 -3.38 -21.66
CA LEU A 359 -16.36 -2.05 -21.45
C LEU A 359 -16.98 -1.39 -20.20
N PRO A 360 -16.14 -0.90 -19.28
CA PRO A 360 -16.60 -0.11 -18.15
C PRO A 360 -17.41 1.11 -18.59
N GLY A 361 -18.60 1.29 -18.01
CA GLY A 361 -19.46 2.48 -18.21
C GLY A 361 -20.52 2.36 -19.30
N PHE A 362 -20.68 1.20 -19.93
CA PHE A 362 -21.62 1.00 -21.04
C PHE A 362 -22.98 0.38 -20.62
N ASP A 363 -23.15 0.03 -19.34
CA ASP A 363 -24.35 -0.67 -18.83
C ASP A 363 -25.55 0.23 -18.48
N VAL A 364 -25.45 1.55 -18.73
CA VAL A 364 -26.46 2.55 -18.34
C VAL A 364 -27.77 2.48 -19.17
N GLN A 365 -27.87 1.62 -20.19
CA GLN A 365 -28.98 1.66 -21.16
C GLN A 365 -30.16 0.69 -20.90
N HIS A 366 -30.19 -0.07 -19.81
CA HIS A 366 -31.36 -0.90 -19.46
C HIS A 366 -32.09 -0.41 -18.21
N ARG A 367 -32.50 0.86 -18.22
CA ARG A 367 -33.53 1.39 -17.32
C ARG A 367 -34.66 1.98 -18.16
N ASP A 368 -35.63 1.14 -18.50
CA ASP A 368 -37.02 1.52 -18.74
C ASP A 368 -37.90 0.75 -17.75
#